data_AF-A0A4Q2LGZ8-F1
#
_entry.id   AF-A0A4Q2LGZ8-F1
#
_cell.length_a   1.000
_cell.length_b   1.000
_cell.length_c   1.000
_cell.angle_alpha   90.00
_cell.angle_beta   90.00
_cell.angle_gamma   90.00
#
_symmetry.space_group_name_H-M   'P 1'
#
loop_
_entity.id
_entity.type
_entity.pdbx_description
1 polymer ?
#
loop_
_entity_poly.entity_id
_entity_poly.type
_entity_poly.pdbx_seq_one_letter_code
_entity_poly.pdbx_strand_id
1 'polypeptide(L)'
;MIRIDRINKIEFDKKGINVYSYKEDKYVNRKCFTRKEAMIKYIEELPKDHTYKIVLECSTCGDQRFSAFGANVEAFGKEDYIEFHYQLSKGFNVNDNLENISIKSNWSKKMKYVNSIKGIDFDYAIINNKPYKKELIHQWYHLLWIKYLDQHPELVDYLKLFDDYNDVFKGKSVSCQADSIRKYIQDGRKSLIDECEELLKELY
;
A
#
# COMPACT_ATOMS: atom_id res chain seq x y z
N MET A 1 -2.70 15.02 14.00
CA MET A 1 -2.25 14.01 13.02
C MET A 1 -2.36 12.66 13.70
N ILE A 2 -3.51 11.98 13.55
CA ILE A 2 -3.78 10.70 14.22
C ILE A 2 -3.48 9.57 13.25
N ARG A 3 -2.69 8.60 13.73
CA ARG A 3 -2.13 7.45 13.04
C ARG A 3 -2.88 6.22 13.54
N ILE A 4 -3.53 5.47 12.64
CA ILE A 4 -4.42 4.35 12.98
C ILE A 4 -3.60 3.07 12.93
N ASP A 5 -3.19 2.52 14.07
CA ASP A 5 -2.37 1.31 14.10
C ASP A 5 -2.96 0.17 14.97
N ARG A 6 -3.52 -0.86 14.33
CA ARG A 6 -4.01 -2.18 14.86
C ARG A 6 -5.02 -2.19 16.03
N ILE A 7 -6.14 -2.90 15.85
CA ILE A 7 -7.26 -3.03 16.80
C ILE A 7 -7.01 -4.16 17.82
N ASN A 8 -6.86 -3.85 19.13
CA ASN A 8 -6.79 -4.86 20.21
C ASN A 8 -7.36 -4.43 21.60
N LYS A 9 -7.84 -3.18 21.83
CA LYS A 9 -8.45 -2.75 23.12
C LYS A 9 -9.20 -1.41 22.98
N ILE A 10 -10.23 -1.17 23.79
CA ILE A 10 -11.07 0.06 23.79
C ILE A 10 -10.85 0.83 25.10
N GLU A 11 -10.39 2.08 25.05
CA GLU A 11 -10.31 3.02 26.19
C GLU A 11 -10.70 4.44 25.77
N PHE A 12 -11.24 5.24 26.71
CA PHE A 12 -11.89 6.53 26.46
C PHE A 12 -11.02 7.73 26.91
N ASP A 13 -10.88 8.75 26.06
CA ASP A 13 -10.19 10.03 26.32
C ASP A 13 -11.02 11.22 25.80
N LYS A 14 -10.92 12.37 26.47
CA LYS A 14 -11.73 13.59 26.28
C LYS A 14 -11.38 14.45 25.03
N LYS A 15 -10.59 14.00 24.04
CA LYS A 15 -10.09 14.86 22.93
C LYS A 15 -10.35 14.39 21.48
N GLY A 16 -11.29 13.50 21.23
CA GLY A 16 -11.76 13.17 19.88
C GLY A 16 -11.56 11.71 19.49
N ILE A 17 -12.52 11.17 18.72
CA ILE A 17 -12.86 9.74 18.70
C ILE A 17 -12.39 9.06 17.41
N ASN A 18 -11.72 7.91 17.55
CA ASN A 18 -11.55 6.90 16.49
C ASN A 18 -12.41 5.67 16.81
N VAL A 19 -13.06 5.10 15.79
CA VAL A 19 -13.89 3.88 15.87
C VAL A 19 -13.07 2.64 15.47
N TYR A 20 -13.33 1.44 16.03
CA TYR A 20 -13.46 0.09 15.38
C TYR A 20 -13.54 -1.12 16.39
N SER A 21 -14.62 -1.93 16.25
CA SER A 21 -15.04 -3.34 16.63
C SER A 21 -14.59 -4.21 17.85
N TYR A 22 -15.50 -5.10 18.33
CA TYR A 22 -15.52 -5.96 19.56
C TYR A 22 -15.39 -7.52 19.37
N LYS A 23 -15.00 -8.25 20.44
CA LYS A 23 -15.41 -9.63 20.86
C LYS A 23 -15.46 -9.65 22.40
N GLU A 24 -16.31 -10.33 23.17
CA GLU A 24 -17.35 -11.35 23.03
C GLU A 24 -18.39 -11.07 24.14
N ASP A 25 -19.70 -11.24 23.88
CA ASP A 25 -20.65 -11.70 24.90
C ASP A 25 -22.06 -11.94 24.34
N LYS A 26 -22.48 -13.18 24.56
CA LYS A 26 -23.83 -13.80 24.62
C LYS A 26 -25.01 -13.14 23.88
N TYR A 27 -25.55 -13.94 22.94
CA TYR A 27 -26.96 -14.01 22.53
C TYR A 27 -27.68 -12.68 22.28
N VAL A 28 -27.29 -12.01 21.19
CA VAL A 28 -28.22 -11.21 20.41
C VAL A 28 -27.99 -11.63 18.96
N ASN A 29 -29.03 -11.64 18.13
CA ASN A 29 -28.98 -11.98 16.71
C ASN A 29 -27.97 -11.06 15.99
N ARG A 30 -26.68 -11.40 15.98
CA ARG A 30 -25.59 -10.54 15.51
C ARG A 30 -25.55 -10.60 13.99
N LYS A 31 -26.13 -9.61 13.34
CA LYS A 31 -25.86 -9.34 11.94
C LYS A 31 -24.36 -9.05 11.82
N CYS A 32 -23.62 -9.95 11.16
CA CYS A 32 -22.20 -9.79 10.93
C CYS A 32 -22.03 -8.77 9.80
N PHE A 33 -21.46 -7.61 10.09
CA PHE A 33 -21.17 -6.59 9.08
C PHE A 33 -19.78 -6.83 8.48
N THR A 34 -19.67 -6.69 7.16
CA THR A 34 -18.40 -6.53 6.47
C THR A 34 -17.70 -5.24 6.93
N ARG A 35 -16.38 -5.12 6.73
CA ARG A 35 -15.64 -3.87 7.04
C ARG A 35 -16.21 -2.65 6.29
N LYS A 36 -16.68 -2.85 5.05
CA LYS A 36 -17.34 -1.80 4.25
C LYS A 36 -18.63 -1.34 4.93
N GLU A 37 -19.49 -2.27 5.32
CA GLU A 37 -20.76 -1.94 5.98
C GLU A 37 -20.54 -1.29 7.35
N ALA A 38 -19.57 -1.77 8.13
CA ALA A 38 -19.22 -1.16 9.41
C ALA A 38 -18.71 0.27 9.24
N MET A 39 -17.94 0.53 8.19
CA MET A 39 -17.44 1.88 7.87
C MET A 39 -18.55 2.81 7.40
N ILE A 40 -19.42 2.35 6.50
CA ILE A 40 -20.58 3.13 6.03
C ILE A 40 -21.43 3.56 7.24
N LYS A 41 -21.74 2.60 8.12
CA LYS A 41 -22.53 2.90 9.33
C LYS A 41 -21.84 3.93 10.23
N TYR A 42 -20.53 3.84 10.40
CA TYR A 42 -19.77 4.84 11.15
C TYR A 42 -19.87 6.23 10.52
N ILE A 43 -19.71 6.33 9.19
CA ILE A 43 -19.83 7.59 8.44
C ILE A 43 -21.23 8.19 8.61
N GLU A 44 -22.28 7.37 8.54
CA GLU A 44 -23.67 7.81 8.73
C GLU A 44 -23.95 8.33 10.16
N GLU A 45 -23.24 7.82 11.16
CA GLU A 45 -23.35 8.22 12.57
C GLU A 45 -22.52 9.46 12.92
N LEU A 46 -21.62 9.93 12.04
CA LEU A 46 -20.83 11.13 12.27
C LEU A 46 -21.71 12.39 12.32
N PRO A 47 -21.40 13.35 13.22
CA PRO A 47 -22.01 14.67 13.20
C PRO A 47 -21.94 15.30 11.81
N LYS A 48 -23.08 15.80 11.31
CA LYS A 48 -23.20 16.35 9.94
C LYS A 48 -22.56 17.72 9.78
N ASP A 49 -22.05 18.33 10.84
CA ASP A 49 -21.27 19.56 10.77
C ASP A 49 -19.89 19.24 10.15
N HIS A 50 -19.85 19.42 8.82
CA HIS A 50 -18.85 19.06 7.80
C HIS A 50 -17.38 19.47 8.02
N THR A 51 -16.81 19.29 9.22
CA THR A 51 -15.45 19.72 9.54
C THR A 51 -14.44 18.58 9.59
N TYR A 52 -14.88 17.33 9.61
CA TYR A 52 -14.00 16.17 9.73
C TYR A 52 -13.68 15.56 8.37
N LYS A 53 -12.38 15.39 8.10
CA LYS A 53 -11.89 14.56 6.99
C LYS A 53 -11.62 13.15 7.49
N ILE A 54 -12.09 12.15 6.76
CA ILE A 54 -11.84 10.74 7.01
C ILE A 54 -10.64 10.31 6.18
N VAL A 55 -9.53 10.00 6.86
CA VAL A 55 -8.26 9.68 6.22
C VAL A 55 -7.89 8.23 6.49
N LEU A 56 -7.57 7.47 5.45
CA LEU A 56 -7.12 6.09 5.58
C LEU A 56 -5.60 6.01 5.77
N GLU A 57 -5.15 5.33 6.82
CA GLU A 57 -3.73 4.98 6.98
C GLU A 57 -3.38 3.75 6.13
N CYS A 58 -2.52 3.95 5.13
CA CYS A 58 -2.14 2.93 4.15
C CYS A 58 -0.84 2.19 4.51
N SER A 59 -0.14 2.55 5.59
CA SER A 59 1.05 1.80 6.00
C SER A 59 0.72 0.46 6.68
N THR A 60 1.76 -0.34 6.93
CA THR A 60 1.68 -1.61 7.69
C THR A 60 1.03 -1.50 9.04
N CYS A 61 0.96 -0.28 9.55
CA CYS A 61 0.42 -0.01 10.85
C CYS A 61 -1.11 0.15 10.77
N GLY A 62 -1.65 0.75 9.69
CA GLY A 62 -3.09 0.81 9.39
C GLY A 62 -3.66 -0.44 8.72
N ASP A 63 -4.51 -0.24 7.69
CA ASP A 63 -5.14 -1.36 6.99
C ASP A 63 -4.15 -1.99 6.02
N GLN A 64 -3.70 -3.19 6.38
CA GLN A 64 -2.63 -3.89 5.68
C GLN A 64 -2.92 -4.20 4.21
N ARG A 65 -4.19 -4.21 3.80
CA ARG A 65 -4.59 -4.39 2.39
C ARG A 65 -4.10 -3.24 1.51
N PHE A 66 -3.86 -2.07 2.11
CA PHE A 66 -3.39 -0.87 1.42
C PHE A 66 -1.91 -0.57 1.69
N SER A 67 -1.22 -1.50 2.37
CA SER A 67 0.21 -1.46 2.60
C SER A 67 0.95 -2.29 1.56
N ALA A 68 2.08 -1.80 1.06
CA ALA A 68 2.92 -2.51 0.11
C ALA A 68 3.43 -3.88 0.63
N PHE A 69 3.50 -4.06 1.96
CA PHE A 69 3.83 -5.35 2.60
C PHE A 69 2.64 -6.30 2.79
N GLY A 70 1.41 -5.86 2.49
CA GLY A 70 0.19 -6.68 2.61
C GLY A 70 -0.60 -6.80 1.30
N ALA A 71 -0.31 -5.95 0.31
CA ALA A 71 -0.82 -6.05 -1.05
C ALA A 71 0.03 -7.04 -1.87
N ASN A 72 -0.53 -8.21 -2.17
CA ASN A 72 0.09 -9.24 -3.01
C ASN A 72 -0.39 -9.10 -4.45
N VAL A 73 0.53 -9.11 -5.41
CA VAL A 73 0.25 -9.01 -6.84
C VAL A 73 1.16 -9.96 -7.63
N GLU A 74 0.64 -10.58 -8.67
CA GLU A 74 1.44 -11.33 -9.62
C GLU A 74 2.07 -10.39 -10.66
N ALA A 75 3.36 -10.52 -10.95
CA ALA A 75 3.99 -9.83 -12.07
C ALA A 75 5.02 -10.75 -12.74
N PHE A 76 4.98 -10.82 -14.08
CA PHE A 76 5.87 -11.66 -14.89
C PHE A 76 5.92 -13.14 -14.39
N GLY A 77 4.76 -13.70 -14.05
CA GLY A 77 4.64 -15.08 -13.55
C GLY A 77 5.12 -15.29 -12.10
N LYS A 78 5.38 -14.21 -11.36
CA LYS A 78 5.81 -14.25 -9.96
C LYS A 78 4.82 -13.54 -9.06
N GLU A 79 4.23 -14.27 -8.12
CA GLU A 79 3.37 -13.74 -7.06
C GLU A 79 4.22 -13.23 -5.89
N ASP A 80 4.00 -11.98 -5.48
CA ASP A 80 4.76 -11.35 -4.41
C ASP A 80 4.07 -10.10 -3.83
N TYR A 81 4.51 -9.65 -2.66
CA TYR A 81 4.06 -8.36 -2.14
C TYR A 81 4.63 -7.19 -2.96
N ILE A 82 3.87 -6.11 -3.12
CA ILE A 82 4.29 -4.91 -3.86
C ILE A 82 5.66 -4.40 -3.37
N GLU A 83 5.89 -4.34 -2.06
CA GLU A 83 7.19 -3.92 -1.51
C GLU A 83 8.32 -4.83 -1.98
N PHE A 84 8.08 -6.13 -2.09
CA PHE A 84 9.09 -7.07 -2.53
C PHE A 84 9.38 -6.98 -4.01
N HIS A 85 8.34 -6.83 -4.85
CA HIS A 85 8.55 -6.51 -6.26
C HIS A 85 9.36 -5.22 -6.42
N TYR A 86 9.04 -4.18 -5.67
CA TYR A 86 9.71 -2.89 -5.75
C TYR A 86 11.16 -2.91 -5.27
N GLN A 87 11.42 -3.42 -4.06
CA GLN A 87 12.77 -3.39 -3.48
C GLN A 87 13.71 -4.35 -4.20
N LEU A 88 13.23 -5.51 -4.64
CA LEU A 88 14.05 -6.47 -5.40
C LEU A 88 14.29 -6.04 -6.85
N SER A 89 13.54 -5.04 -7.34
CA SER A 89 13.79 -4.42 -8.64
C SER A 89 14.87 -3.34 -8.58
N LYS A 90 15.54 -3.12 -7.45
CA LYS A 90 16.68 -2.18 -7.37
C LYS A 90 17.99 -2.90 -7.68
N GLY A 91 18.67 -2.45 -8.72
CA GLY A 91 20.00 -2.91 -9.11
C GLY A 91 21.10 -2.03 -8.53
N PHE A 92 22.16 -2.67 -8.07
CA PHE A 92 23.37 -2.04 -7.51
C PHE A 92 24.58 -2.46 -8.34
N ASN A 93 25.51 -1.54 -8.58
CA ASN A 93 26.77 -1.86 -9.24
C ASN A 93 27.66 -2.70 -8.32
N VAL A 94 28.41 -3.63 -8.91
CA VAL A 94 29.15 -4.71 -8.22
C VAL A 94 30.16 -4.20 -7.19
N ASN A 95 30.58 -2.93 -7.26
CA ASN A 95 31.47 -2.31 -6.29
C ASN A 95 30.83 -2.12 -4.90
N ASP A 96 29.50 -2.18 -4.78
CA ASP A 96 28.78 -2.01 -3.52
C ASP A 96 28.56 -3.33 -2.74
N ASN A 97 29.21 -4.43 -3.13
CA ASN A 97 29.14 -5.75 -2.47
C ASN A 97 27.71 -6.34 -2.31
N LEU A 98 26.73 -5.81 -3.03
CA LEU A 98 25.37 -6.35 -3.09
C LEU A 98 25.26 -7.23 -4.34
N GLU A 99 25.89 -8.41 -4.32
CA GLU A 99 25.57 -9.44 -5.32
C GLU A 99 24.06 -9.67 -5.34
N ASN A 100 23.49 -9.79 -6.55
CA ASN A 100 22.11 -10.19 -6.77
C ASN A 100 21.90 -11.58 -6.13
N ILE A 101 21.59 -11.59 -4.82
CA ILE A 101 21.32 -12.82 -4.10
C ILE A 101 20.17 -13.47 -4.84
N SER A 102 20.38 -14.68 -5.37
CA SER A 102 19.27 -15.52 -5.77
C SER A 102 18.51 -15.83 -4.47
N ILE A 103 17.54 -15.01 -4.09
CA ILE A 103 16.78 -15.18 -2.85
C ILE A 103 15.82 -16.34 -3.10
N LYS A 104 16.35 -17.56 -3.01
CA LYS A 104 15.56 -18.77 -3.00
C LYS A 104 14.78 -18.81 -1.68
N SER A 105 13.47 -18.59 -1.82
CA SER A 105 12.32 -19.05 -1.02
C SER A 105 12.23 -18.83 0.50
N ASN A 106 13.25 -18.32 1.20
CA ASN A 106 13.12 -18.06 2.64
C ASN A 106 12.68 -16.62 2.92
N TRP A 107 11.43 -16.43 3.36
CA TRP A 107 10.86 -15.12 3.72
C TRP A 107 11.74 -14.33 4.68
N SER A 108 12.35 -14.97 5.68
CA SER A 108 13.23 -14.30 6.65
C SER A 108 14.52 -13.78 6.00
N LYS A 109 15.11 -14.54 5.09
CA LYS A 109 16.30 -14.09 4.34
C LYS A 109 15.95 -12.94 3.40
N LYS A 110 14.80 -13.06 2.72
CA LYS A 110 14.27 -12.03 1.84
C LYS A 110 14.00 -10.72 2.57
N MET A 111 13.35 -10.80 3.73
CA MET A 111 13.07 -9.66 4.57
C MET A 111 14.37 -9.02 5.09
N LYS A 112 15.34 -9.83 5.52
CA LYS A 112 16.66 -9.34 5.95
C LYS A 112 17.36 -8.57 4.82
N TYR A 113 17.32 -9.09 3.59
CA TYR A 113 17.90 -8.42 2.43
C TYR A 113 17.17 -7.12 2.09
N VAL A 114 15.83 -7.15 2.03
CA VAL A 114 15.04 -5.95 1.74
C VAL A 114 15.28 -4.86 2.78
N ASN A 115 15.38 -5.23 4.06
CA ASN A 115 15.74 -4.30 5.12
C ASN A 115 17.17 -3.78 5.00
N SER A 116 18.11 -4.54 4.45
CA SER A 116 19.48 -4.06 4.24
C SER A 116 19.62 -3.10 3.07
N ILE A 117 18.76 -3.19 2.05
CA ILE A 117 18.80 -2.29 0.88
C ILE A 117 17.85 -1.09 0.98
N LYS A 118 16.95 -1.09 1.97
CA LYS A 118 15.97 -0.01 2.14
C LYS A 118 16.65 1.29 2.53
N GLY A 119 16.43 2.34 1.74
CA GLY A 119 17.05 3.65 1.94
C GLY A 119 18.45 3.79 1.36
N ILE A 120 19.02 2.73 0.78
CA ILE A 120 20.25 2.80 -0.01
C ILE A 120 19.90 3.30 -1.42
N ASP A 121 20.73 4.21 -1.95
CA ASP A 121 20.63 4.66 -3.36
C ASP A 121 21.01 3.50 -4.30
N PHE A 122 20.40 3.45 -5.47
CA PHE A 122 20.56 2.34 -6.42
C PHE A 122 20.83 2.90 -7.81
N ASP A 123 21.52 2.11 -8.64
CA ASP A 123 22.06 2.59 -9.91
C ASP A 123 21.08 2.46 -11.07
N TYR A 124 20.27 1.40 -11.06
CA TYR A 124 19.32 1.08 -12.13
C TYR A 124 18.14 0.25 -11.60
N ALA A 125 17.03 0.24 -12.33
CA ALA A 125 15.91 -0.64 -12.04
C ALA A 125 16.04 -1.96 -12.82
N ILE A 126 15.64 -3.09 -12.23
CA ILE A 126 15.60 -4.41 -12.87
C ILE A 126 14.16 -4.89 -12.86
N ILE A 127 13.54 -4.98 -14.02
CA ILE A 127 12.15 -5.40 -14.19
C ILE A 127 12.12 -6.52 -15.22
N ASN A 128 11.59 -7.68 -14.86
CA ASN A 128 11.57 -8.88 -15.73
C ASN A 128 12.96 -9.22 -16.33
N ASN A 129 14.00 -9.22 -15.49
CA ASN A 129 15.40 -9.47 -15.88
C ASN A 129 16.00 -8.49 -16.91
N LYS A 130 15.35 -7.34 -17.15
CA LYS A 130 15.89 -6.27 -18.00
C LYS A 130 16.28 -5.06 -17.13
N PRO A 131 17.45 -4.43 -17.38
CA PRO A 131 17.83 -3.20 -16.71
C PRO A 131 17.15 -1.98 -17.35
N TYR A 132 16.76 -1.02 -16.52
CA TYR A 132 16.11 0.24 -16.87
C TYR A 132 16.76 1.40 -16.12
N LYS A 133 16.56 2.62 -16.61
CA LYS A 133 16.97 3.83 -15.88
C LYS A 133 16.37 3.82 -14.46
N LYS A 134 17.14 4.24 -13.46
CA LYS A 134 16.69 4.20 -12.06
C LYS A 134 15.43 5.00 -11.81
N GLU A 135 15.23 6.06 -12.59
CA GLU A 135 14.05 6.92 -12.54
C GLU A 135 12.79 6.10 -12.80
N LEU A 136 12.82 5.08 -13.68
CA LEU A 136 11.63 4.30 -14.02
C LEU A 136 11.09 3.41 -12.89
N ILE A 137 11.81 3.27 -11.77
CA ILE A 137 11.33 2.46 -10.63
C ILE A 137 10.03 3.00 -10.02
N HIS A 138 9.78 4.31 -10.08
CA HIS A 138 8.54 4.88 -9.53
C HIS A 138 7.32 4.51 -10.40
N GLN A 139 7.49 4.50 -11.73
CA GLN A 139 6.46 4.03 -12.66
C GLN A 139 6.18 2.54 -12.44
N TRP A 140 7.23 1.75 -12.19
CA TRP A 140 7.06 0.35 -11.82
C TRP A 140 6.21 0.16 -10.56
N TYR A 141 6.46 0.98 -9.53
CA TYR A 141 5.67 0.96 -8.30
C TYR A 141 4.20 1.30 -8.54
N HIS A 142 3.92 2.30 -9.39
CA HIS A 142 2.55 2.65 -9.78
C HIS A 142 1.85 1.52 -10.56
N LEU A 143 2.55 0.88 -11.51
CA LEU A 143 2.00 -0.26 -12.26
C LEU A 143 1.64 -1.44 -11.35
N LEU A 144 2.43 -1.70 -10.31
CA LEU A 144 2.12 -2.72 -9.30
C LEU A 144 0.82 -2.39 -8.55
N TRP A 145 0.63 -1.13 -8.14
CA TRP A 145 -0.60 -0.68 -7.49
C TRP A 145 -1.81 -0.70 -8.41
N ILE A 146 -1.66 -0.26 -9.67
CA ILE A 146 -2.72 -0.35 -10.68
C ILE A 146 -3.16 -1.80 -10.83
N LYS A 147 -2.21 -2.72 -11.03
CA LYS A 147 -2.52 -4.14 -11.21
C LYS A 147 -3.22 -4.72 -9.97
N TYR A 148 -2.75 -4.39 -8.78
CA TYR A 148 -3.37 -4.82 -7.53
C TYR A 148 -4.81 -4.31 -7.40
N LEU A 149 -5.05 -3.01 -7.60
CA LEU A 149 -6.39 -2.42 -7.47
C LEU A 149 -7.34 -2.88 -8.57
N ASP A 150 -6.86 -3.10 -9.79
CA ASP A 150 -7.63 -3.70 -10.89
C ASP A 150 -8.10 -5.14 -10.53
N GLN A 151 -7.29 -5.89 -9.79
CA GLN A 151 -7.62 -7.25 -9.32
C GLN A 151 -8.57 -7.28 -8.11
N HIS A 152 -8.75 -6.14 -7.43
CA HIS A 152 -9.48 -6.03 -6.17
C HIS A 152 -10.53 -4.90 -6.19
N PRO A 153 -11.56 -4.97 -7.06
CA PRO A 153 -12.57 -3.91 -7.19
C PRO A 153 -13.34 -3.64 -5.88
N GLU A 154 -13.48 -4.64 -5.00
CA GLU A 154 -14.08 -4.48 -3.67
C GLU A 154 -13.26 -3.57 -2.75
N LEU A 155 -11.94 -3.53 -2.93
CA LEU A 155 -11.05 -2.63 -2.18
C LEU A 155 -11.13 -1.22 -2.74
N VAL A 156 -11.26 -1.06 -4.05
CA VAL A 156 -11.50 0.24 -4.70
C VAL A 156 -12.79 0.87 -4.17
N ASP A 157 -13.84 0.07 -4.04
CA ASP A 157 -15.10 0.50 -3.43
C ASP A 157 -14.98 0.91 -1.97
N TYR A 158 -14.14 0.22 -1.20
CA TYR A 158 -13.86 0.58 0.18
C TYR A 158 -13.06 1.88 0.27
N LEU A 159 -12.07 2.09 -0.61
CA LEU A 159 -11.25 3.29 -0.67
C LEU A 159 -12.06 4.56 -0.94
N LYS A 160 -13.11 4.47 -1.77
CA LYS A 160 -14.04 5.59 -2.05
C LYS A 160 -14.78 6.13 -0.83
N LEU A 161 -14.76 5.42 0.31
CA LEU A 161 -15.36 5.88 1.56
C LEU A 161 -14.50 6.92 2.31
N PHE A 162 -13.27 7.16 1.85
CA PHE A 162 -12.30 8.04 2.51
C PHE A 162 -12.07 9.31 1.69
N ASP A 163 -11.84 10.43 2.38
CA ASP A 163 -11.57 11.72 1.77
C ASP A 163 -10.10 11.84 1.31
N ASP A 164 -9.19 11.17 2.03
CA ASP A 164 -7.75 11.21 1.75
C ASP A 164 -7.03 9.95 2.27
N TYR A 165 -5.75 9.83 1.92
CA TYR A 165 -4.90 8.70 2.20
C TYR A 165 -3.59 9.16 2.84
N ASN A 166 -3.23 8.57 3.97
CA ASN A 166 -1.98 8.86 4.64
C ASN A 166 -1.04 7.67 4.56
N ASP A 167 0.25 7.97 4.47
CA ASP A 167 1.31 7.03 4.74
C ASP A 167 2.27 7.70 5.71
N VAL A 168 2.37 7.13 6.89
CA VAL A 168 3.25 7.62 7.96
C VAL A 168 4.74 7.55 7.63
N PHE A 169 5.11 6.81 6.59
CA PHE A 169 6.46 6.75 6.07
C PHE A 169 6.68 7.67 4.87
N LYS A 170 5.67 8.46 4.48
CA LYS A 170 5.79 9.48 3.43
C LYS A 170 6.95 10.44 3.70
N GLY A 171 7.72 10.75 2.66
CA GLY A 171 8.94 11.57 2.73
C GLY A 171 10.22 10.79 3.05
N LYS A 172 10.15 9.50 3.39
CA LYS A 172 11.33 8.64 3.58
C LYS A 172 11.71 7.83 2.34
N SER A 173 10.84 7.78 1.33
CA SER A 173 11.06 7.09 0.06
C SER A 173 10.51 7.90 -1.10
N VAL A 174 11.10 7.68 -2.30
CA VAL A 174 10.67 8.31 -3.57
C VAL A 174 9.24 7.88 -3.94
N SER A 175 8.88 6.63 -3.65
CA SER A 175 7.56 6.08 -3.94
C SER A 175 6.73 5.97 -2.66
N CYS A 176 5.44 6.33 -2.74
CA CYS A 176 4.50 6.36 -1.63
C CYS A 176 3.20 5.65 -2.03
N GLN A 177 2.75 4.67 -1.23
CA GLN A 177 1.52 3.93 -1.48
C GLN A 177 0.28 4.82 -1.42
N ALA A 178 0.22 5.73 -0.44
CA ALA A 178 -0.89 6.68 -0.32
C ALA A 178 -1.01 7.60 -1.54
N ASP A 179 0.10 7.98 -2.17
CA ASP A 179 0.07 8.82 -3.38
C ASP A 179 -0.42 8.03 -4.60
N SER A 180 0.01 6.77 -4.74
CA SER A 180 -0.47 5.88 -5.80
C SER A 180 -1.97 5.61 -5.68
N ILE A 181 -2.43 5.29 -4.45
CA ILE A 181 -3.84 5.04 -4.14
C ILE A 181 -4.67 6.31 -4.36
N ARG A 182 -4.19 7.46 -3.88
CA ARG A 182 -4.89 8.74 -4.06
C ARG A 182 -5.13 9.03 -5.54
N LYS A 183 -4.08 8.98 -6.36
CA LYS A 183 -4.19 9.23 -7.80
C LYS A 183 -5.14 8.26 -8.47
N TYR A 184 -5.04 6.96 -8.15
CA TYR A 184 -5.92 5.95 -8.71
C TYR A 184 -7.40 6.22 -8.41
N ILE A 185 -7.73 6.63 -7.17
CA ILE A 185 -9.12 6.84 -6.73
C ILE A 185 -9.67 8.23 -7.11
N GLN A 186 -8.87 9.29 -6.93
CA GLN A 186 -9.31 10.68 -7.12
C GLN A 186 -9.17 11.14 -8.56
N ASP A 187 -8.02 10.89 -9.19
CA ASP A 187 -7.72 11.32 -10.57
C ASP A 187 -8.11 10.24 -11.60
N GLY A 188 -8.29 9.01 -11.13
CA GLY A 188 -8.71 7.87 -11.91
C GLY A 188 -7.54 7.04 -12.43
N ARG A 189 -7.82 5.76 -12.68
CA ARG A 189 -6.88 4.76 -13.21
C ARG A 189 -6.05 5.27 -14.40
N LYS A 190 -6.67 5.98 -15.35
CA LYS A 190 -6.00 6.49 -16.54
C LYS A 190 -4.89 7.48 -16.20
N SER A 191 -5.14 8.40 -15.26
CA SER A 191 -4.14 9.40 -14.86
C SER A 191 -2.85 8.74 -14.35
N LEU A 192 -3.00 7.66 -13.58
CA LEU A 192 -1.84 6.93 -13.05
C LEU A 192 -1.11 6.11 -14.12
N ILE A 193 -1.83 5.62 -15.14
CA ILE A 193 -1.24 4.92 -16.29
C ILE A 193 -0.45 5.89 -17.17
N ASP A 194 -0.96 7.09 -17.39
CA ASP A 194 -0.31 8.11 -18.21
C ASP A 194 1.05 8.51 -17.60
N GLU A 195 1.20 8.49 -16.26
CA GLU A 195 2.50 8.68 -15.59
C GLU A 195 3.49 7.52 -15.77
N CYS A 196 3.00 6.35 -16.18
CA CYS A 196 3.81 5.16 -16.42
C CYS A 196 4.17 4.97 -17.90
N GLU A 197 3.89 5.96 -18.75
CA GLU A 197 4.01 5.83 -20.20
C GLU A 197 5.43 5.46 -20.66
N GLU A 198 6.46 6.04 -20.05
CA GLU A 198 7.87 5.77 -20.44
C GLU A 198 8.23 4.31 -20.21
N LEU A 199 7.94 3.76 -19.03
CA LEU A 199 8.20 2.35 -18.72
C LEU A 199 7.31 1.42 -19.57
N LEU A 200 6.05 1.78 -19.81
CA LEU A 200 5.17 0.97 -20.65
C LEU A 200 5.69 0.86 -22.09
N LYS A 201 6.26 1.95 -22.65
CA LYS A 201 6.90 1.94 -23.98
C LYS A 201 8.14 1.07 -24.06
N GLU A 202 8.87 0.88 -22.95
CA GLU A 202 10.06 0.03 -22.93
C GLU A 202 9.73 -1.45 -22.66
N LEU A 203 8.56 -1.74 -22.08
CA LEU A 203 8.09 -3.10 -21.80
C LEU A 203 7.51 -3.82 -23.02
N TYR A 204 6.95 -3.08 -23.98
CA TYR A 204 6.29 -3.58 -25.20
C TYR A 204 7.02 -3.14 -26.47
#